data_AF-A0A8T1V3X0-F1
#
_entry.id   AF-A0A8T1V3X0-F1
#
_cell.length_a   1.000
_cell.length_b   1.000
_cell.length_c   1.000
_cell.angle_alpha   90.00
_cell.angle_beta   90.00
_cell.angle_gamma   90.00
#
_symmetry.space_group_name_H-M   'P 1'
#
loop_
_entity.id
_entity.type
_entity.pdbx_description
1 polymer ?
#
loop_
_entity_poly.entity_id
_entity_poly.type
_entity_poly.pdbx_seq_one_letter_code
_entity_poly.pdbx_strand_id
1 'polypeptide(L)'
;MEAKRQRLDDKMEGEAAVTGPASKWVESSTLDFPEGLPVEYEYMQPQFYVRKCYPQYYKRITDLLKDGETVGVTVTGTPGIGKSVFFGYFLKRYSFENPLVTIITASFTKTGNMSTMRKVVV
;
A
#
# COMPACT_ATOMS: atom_id res chain seq x y z
N MET A 1 -57.52 31.26 9.06
CA MET A 1 -56.09 31.65 9.00
C MET A 1 -55.29 30.51 9.62
N GLU A 2 -55.07 29.41 8.91
CA GLU A 2 -54.14 29.23 7.79
C GLU A 2 -52.71 28.93 8.26
N ALA A 3 -52.42 27.64 8.19
CA ALA A 3 -51.17 26.95 7.91
C ALA A 3 -49.82 27.69 8.07
N LYS A 4 -48.89 27.00 8.74
CA LYS A 4 -47.60 26.69 8.11
C LYS A 4 -47.09 25.30 8.50
N ARG A 5 -46.68 24.58 7.46
CA ARG A 5 -46.16 23.22 7.38
C ARG A 5 -44.67 23.35 7.00
N GLN A 6 -43.89 22.27 7.21
CA GLN A 6 -42.52 21.97 6.71
C GLN A 6 -41.37 22.28 7.69
N ARG A 7 -40.28 21.50 7.78
CA ARG A 7 -39.78 20.25 7.14
C ARG A 7 -38.49 19.85 7.91
N LEU A 8 -38.09 18.56 7.86
CA LEU A 8 -36.72 18.02 7.60
C LEU A 8 -35.54 18.74 8.31
N ASP A 9 -34.62 18.13 9.06
CA ASP A 9 -33.90 16.87 8.96
C ASP A 9 -33.14 16.72 10.30
N ASP A 10 -32.93 15.50 10.80
CA ASP A 10 -31.61 15.19 11.35
C ASP A 10 -31.38 13.68 11.33
N LYS A 11 -30.54 13.33 10.37
CA LYS A 11 -30.06 12.01 9.98
C LYS A 11 -28.85 11.74 10.87
N MET A 12 -28.99 10.95 11.93
CA MET A 12 -27.81 10.43 12.63
C MET A 12 -27.47 9.05 12.08
N GLU A 13 -26.42 9.07 11.26
CA GLU A 13 -25.88 7.96 10.52
C GLU A 13 -25.43 6.86 11.49
N GLY A 14 -26.03 5.67 11.34
CA GLY A 14 -25.45 4.46 11.87
C GLY A 14 -24.20 4.15 11.06
N GLU A 15 -23.05 4.40 11.67
CA GLU A 15 -21.74 4.01 11.16
C GLU A 15 -21.69 2.48 11.03
N ALA A 16 -22.04 1.99 9.85
CA ALA A 16 -21.88 0.61 9.49
C ALA A 16 -20.38 0.35 9.37
N ALA A 17 -19.79 -0.21 10.44
CA ALA A 17 -18.48 -0.82 10.39
C ALA A 17 -18.46 -1.83 9.24
N VAL A 18 -17.80 -1.48 8.14
CA VAL A 18 -17.54 -2.39 7.03
C VAL A 18 -16.53 -3.41 7.55
N THR A 19 -17.02 -4.49 8.14
CA THR A 19 -16.21 -5.70 8.38
C THR A 19 -15.98 -6.37 7.03
N GLY A 20 -14.97 -5.88 6.31
CA GLY A 20 -14.46 -6.52 5.10
C GLY A 20 -13.94 -7.94 5.42
N PRO A 21 -13.83 -8.82 4.40
CA PRO A 21 -13.33 -10.17 4.58
C PRO A 21 -11.96 -10.14 5.28
N ALA A 22 -11.73 -11.09 6.19
CA ALA A 22 -10.48 -11.23 6.92
C ALA A 22 -9.30 -11.04 5.96
N SER A 23 -8.51 -10.00 6.21
CA SER A 23 -7.56 -9.54 5.19
C SER A 23 -6.53 -10.65 4.98
N LYS A 24 -6.47 -11.21 3.75
CA LYS A 24 -5.52 -12.25 3.33
C LYS A 24 -4.05 -11.99 3.71
N TRP A 25 -3.72 -10.73 4.01
CA TRP A 25 -2.42 -10.24 4.44
C TRP A 25 -2.05 -10.56 5.89
N VAL A 26 -3.04 -10.91 6.72
CA VAL A 26 -2.88 -11.22 8.16
C VAL A 26 -2.82 -12.73 8.40
N GLU A 27 -3.51 -13.52 7.57
CA GLU A 27 -3.60 -14.98 7.74
C GLU A 27 -2.66 -15.77 6.82
N SER A 28 -2.25 -15.21 5.67
CA SER A 28 -1.39 -15.95 4.74
C SER A 28 0.09 -15.85 5.11
N SER A 29 0.75 -17.00 5.19
CA SER A 29 2.20 -17.10 5.33
C SER A 29 2.95 -16.73 4.05
N THR A 30 2.31 -16.82 2.89
CA THR A 30 2.93 -16.56 1.58
C THR A 30 2.01 -15.76 0.65
N LEU A 31 2.60 -15.01 -0.27
CA LEU A 31 1.87 -14.24 -1.28
C LEU A 31 2.63 -14.30 -2.60
N ASP A 32 1.92 -14.26 -3.73
CA ASP A 32 2.60 -14.15 -5.02
C ASP A 32 3.28 -12.79 -5.15
N PHE A 33 4.42 -12.75 -5.82
CA PHE A 33 5.06 -11.49 -6.13
C PHE A 33 4.19 -10.71 -7.14
N PRO A 34 4.04 -9.37 -7.01
CA PRO A 34 3.19 -8.62 -7.93
C PRO A 34 3.78 -8.66 -9.36
N GLU A 35 2.97 -9.13 -10.30
CA GLU A 35 3.37 -9.16 -11.71
C GLU A 35 3.63 -7.74 -12.22
N GLY A 36 4.70 -7.57 -12.99
CA GLY A 36 5.04 -6.30 -13.61
C GLY A 36 5.71 -5.27 -12.69
N LEU A 37 5.73 -5.48 -11.36
CA LEU A 37 6.36 -4.55 -10.41
C LEU A 37 7.83 -4.28 -10.80
N PRO A 38 8.20 -3.02 -11.07
CA PRO A 38 9.57 -2.65 -11.37
C PRO A 38 10.50 -2.94 -10.19
N VAL A 39 11.51 -3.76 -10.43
CA VAL A 39 12.60 -4.03 -9.48
C VAL A 39 13.94 -3.98 -10.20
N GLU A 40 14.99 -3.54 -9.50
CA GLU A 40 16.34 -3.51 -10.07
C GLU A 40 16.84 -4.92 -10.39
N TYR A 41 16.58 -5.87 -9.50
CA TYR A 41 16.89 -7.29 -9.67
C TYR A 41 15.58 -8.08 -9.68
N GLU A 42 15.40 -8.92 -10.71
CA GLU A 42 14.22 -9.75 -10.85
C GLU A 42 14.06 -10.70 -9.67
N TYR A 43 12.83 -10.80 -9.18
CA TYR A 43 12.47 -11.76 -8.16
C TYR A 43 12.14 -13.09 -8.84
N MET A 44 13.04 -14.07 -8.70
CA MET A 44 12.97 -15.35 -9.42
C MET A 44 11.97 -16.34 -8.83
N GLN A 45 11.35 -16.03 -7.69
CA GLN A 45 10.43 -16.93 -6.98
C GLN A 45 8.99 -16.50 -7.27
N PRO A 46 8.05 -17.45 -7.46
CA PRO A 46 6.65 -17.11 -7.72
C PRO A 46 5.98 -16.47 -6.51
N GLN A 47 6.45 -16.82 -5.30
CA GLN A 47 5.87 -16.39 -4.03
C GLN A 47 6.94 -15.93 -3.06
N PHE A 48 6.54 -15.08 -2.12
CA PHE A 48 7.37 -14.63 -1.00
C PHE A 48 6.69 -14.86 0.34
N TYR A 49 7.50 -15.05 1.38
CA TYR A 49 7.01 -15.22 2.75
C TYR A 49 6.65 -13.86 3.38
N VAL A 50 5.47 -13.78 3.99
CA VAL A 50 5.02 -12.60 4.74
C VAL A 50 5.67 -12.61 6.11
N ARG A 51 6.61 -11.68 6.33
CA ARG A 51 7.30 -11.58 7.62
C ARG A 51 6.40 -10.94 8.67
N LYS A 52 6.54 -11.35 9.93
CA LYS A 52 5.79 -10.80 11.09
C LYS A 52 5.89 -9.27 11.21
N CYS A 53 6.97 -8.67 10.74
CA CYS A 53 7.16 -7.21 10.76
C CYS A 53 6.47 -6.47 9.60
N TYR A 54 6.08 -7.14 8.51
CA TYR A 54 5.47 -6.48 7.34
C TYR A 54 4.18 -5.74 7.67
N PRO A 55 3.21 -6.32 8.41
CA PRO A 55 2.01 -5.59 8.80
C PRO A 55 2.31 -4.36 9.67
N GLN A 56 3.34 -4.44 10.52
CA GLN A 56 3.73 -3.34 11.40
C GLN A 56 4.34 -2.17 10.60
N TYR A 57 5.23 -2.47 9.65
CA TYR A 57 5.79 -1.46 8.77
C TYR A 57 4.75 -0.88 7.83
N TYR A 58 3.87 -1.70 7.28
CA TYR A 58 2.76 -1.24 6.45
C TYR A 58 1.92 -0.20 7.20
N LYS A 59 1.46 -0.53 8.42
CA LYS A 59 0.69 0.38 9.26
C LYS A 59 1.42 1.71 9.47
N ARG A 60 2.70 1.66 9.89
CA ARG A 60 3.50 2.87 10.13
C ARG A 60 3.61 3.75 8.87
N ILE A 61 3.87 3.15 7.72
CA ILE A 61 3.98 3.89 6.46
C ILE A 61 2.63 4.49 6.08
N THR A 62 1.53 3.74 6.18
CA THR A 62 0.20 4.27 5.85
C THR A 62 -0.26 5.36 6.81
N ASP A 63 0.11 5.28 8.09
CA ASP A 63 -0.19 6.32 9.06
C ASP A 63 0.55 7.62 8.70
N LEU A 64 1.83 7.52 8.32
CA LEU A 64 2.62 8.65 7.81
C LEU A 64 2.04 9.21 6.50
N LEU A 65 1.61 8.37 5.56
CA LEU A 65 1.02 8.85 4.31
C LEU A 65 -0.32 9.59 4.49
N LYS A 66 -0.99 9.41 5.64
CA LYS A 66 -2.29 10.04 5.94
C LYS A 66 -2.16 11.34 6.72
N ASP A 67 -0.99 11.67 7.25
CA ASP A 67 -0.81 12.85 8.10
C ASP A 67 -0.91 14.18 7.32
N GLY A 68 -0.78 14.15 5.99
CA GLY A 68 -0.84 15.33 5.12
C GLY A 68 0.40 16.22 5.18
N GLU A 69 1.38 15.91 6.03
CA GLU A 69 2.63 16.65 6.22
C GLU A 69 3.85 15.88 5.67
N THR A 70 3.80 14.56 5.68
CA THR A 70 4.88 13.69 5.21
C THR A 70 4.98 13.73 3.69
N VAL A 71 6.03 14.37 3.20
CA VAL A 71 6.33 14.50 1.76
C VAL A 71 6.98 13.23 1.18
N GLY A 72 7.59 12.39 2.02
CA GLY A 72 8.22 11.15 1.56
C GLY A 72 8.70 10.23 2.66
N VAL A 73 8.63 8.92 2.40
CA VAL A 73 9.08 7.87 3.31
C VAL A 73 10.19 7.06 2.62
N THR A 74 11.35 6.96 3.27
CA THR A 74 12.48 6.15 2.76
C THR A 74 12.62 4.88 3.59
N VAL A 75 12.47 3.71 2.95
CA VAL A 75 12.70 2.42 3.59
C VAL A 75 14.15 1.98 3.37
N THR A 76 14.95 1.98 4.45
CA THR A 76 16.36 1.60 4.43
C THR A 76 16.60 0.25 5.12
N GLY A 77 17.81 -0.29 4.97
CA GLY A 77 18.21 -1.55 5.59
C GLY A 77 19.36 -2.21 4.85
N THR A 78 19.91 -3.27 5.43
CA THR A 78 21.05 -3.99 4.87
C THR A 78 20.73 -4.59 3.48
N PRO A 79 21.72 -4.71 2.58
CA PRO A 79 21.55 -5.46 1.33
C PRO A 79 21.02 -6.88 1.60
N GLY A 80 20.13 -7.38 0.74
CA GLY A 80 19.56 -8.73 0.88
C GLY A 80 18.48 -8.92 1.96
N ILE A 81 18.20 -7.92 2.82
CA ILE A 81 17.22 -8.06 3.91
C ILE A 81 15.77 -8.23 3.42
N GLY A 82 15.49 -8.00 2.12
CA GLY A 82 14.17 -8.17 1.52
C GLY A 82 13.35 -6.88 1.39
N LYS A 83 14.00 -5.72 1.20
CA LYS A 83 13.31 -4.44 0.97
C LYS A 83 12.40 -4.48 -0.26
N SER A 84 12.90 -4.97 -1.40
CA SER A 84 12.10 -5.08 -2.64
C SER A 84 10.88 -6.00 -2.47
N VAL A 85 11.03 -7.08 -1.70
CA VAL A 85 9.93 -7.99 -1.35
C VAL A 85 8.88 -7.27 -0.48
N PHE A 86 9.33 -6.45 0.48
CA PHE A 86 8.43 -5.61 1.26
C PHE A 86 7.69 -4.58 0.39
N PHE A 87 8.33 -3.95 -0.59
CA PHE A 87 7.65 -3.09 -1.56
C PHE A 87 6.57 -3.86 -2.33
N GLY A 88 6.86 -5.11 -2.73
CA GLY A 88 5.87 -6.00 -3.32
C GLY A 88 4.67 -6.23 -2.40
N TYR A 89 4.90 -6.56 -1.12
CA TYR A 89 3.85 -6.68 -0.11
C TYR A 89 3.03 -5.39 0.05
N PHE A 90 3.71 -4.25 0.17
CA PHE A 90 3.09 -2.94 0.34
C PHE A 90 2.19 -2.62 -0.85
N LEU A 91 2.70 -2.73 -2.08
CA LEU A 91 1.93 -2.47 -3.30
C LEU A 91 0.67 -3.33 -3.34
N LYS A 92 0.83 -4.65 -3.15
CA LYS A 92 -0.27 -5.62 -3.24
C LYS A 92 -1.38 -5.33 -2.23
N ARG A 93 -0.98 -4.96 -1.00
CA ARG A 93 -1.92 -4.64 0.08
C ARG A 93 -2.57 -3.27 -0.11
N TYR A 94 -1.77 -2.26 -0.42
CA TYR A 94 -2.24 -0.88 -0.56
C TYR A 94 -3.19 -0.72 -1.75
N SER A 95 -2.89 -1.35 -2.89
CA SER A 95 -3.78 -1.32 -4.07
C SER A 95 -5.11 -2.02 -3.81
N PHE A 96 -5.09 -3.12 -3.05
CA PHE A 96 -6.32 -3.82 -2.66
C PHE A 96 -7.18 -3.01 -1.70
N GLU A 97 -6.56 -2.36 -0.71
CA GLU A 97 -7.27 -1.53 0.27
C GLU A 97 -7.72 -0.18 -0.30
N ASN A 98 -7.07 0.32 -1.37
CA ASN A 98 -7.33 1.64 -1.96
C ASN A 98 -7.51 1.54 -3.49
N PRO A 99 -8.62 0.95 -3.97
CA PRO A 99 -8.82 0.66 -5.40
C PRO A 99 -8.94 1.91 -6.29
N LEU A 100 -9.19 3.08 -5.70
CA LEU A 100 -9.30 4.36 -6.42
C LEU A 100 -7.98 5.13 -6.47
N VAL A 101 -6.93 4.65 -5.80
CA VAL A 101 -5.63 5.32 -5.77
C VAL A 101 -4.75 4.79 -6.89
N THR A 102 -4.29 5.70 -7.76
CA THR A 102 -3.26 5.40 -8.76
C THR A 102 -1.89 5.29 -8.08
N ILE A 103 -1.18 4.19 -8.33
CA ILE A 103 0.12 3.93 -7.70
C ILE A 103 1.20 3.86 -8.78
N ILE A 104 2.05 4.88 -8.84
CA ILE A 104 3.19 4.89 -9.77
C ILE A 104 4.38 4.19 -9.11
N THR A 105 4.91 3.16 -9.76
CA THR A 105 6.09 2.42 -9.32
C THR A 105 7.22 2.60 -10.32
N ALA A 106 8.45 2.75 -9.82
CA ALA A 106 9.63 2.90 -10.65
C ALA A 106 10.81 2.14 -10.05
N SER A 107 11.67 1.64 -10.93
CA SER A 107 12.95 1.04 -10.56
C SER A 107 14.10 1.80 -11.21
N PHE A 108 15.22 1.82 -10.50
CA PHE A 108 16.43 2.52 -10.92
C PHE A 108 17.62 1.56 -10.82
N THR A 109 18.63 1.81 -11.63
CA THR A 109 19.92 1.13 -11.55
C THR A 109 21.00 2.15 -11.26
N LYS A 110 21.89 1.82 -10.33
CA LYS A 110 23.00 2.69 -9.95
C LYS A 110 24.29 2.28 -10.66
N THR A 111 24.87 3.22 -11.41
CA THR A 111 26.19 3.07 -12.05
C THR A 111 27.10 4.19 -11.56
N GLY A 112 28.04 3.87 -10.67
CA GLY A 112 28.88 4.87 -10.01
C GLY A 112 28.04 5.85 -9.18
N ASN A 113 28.10 7.15 -9.52
CA ASN A 113 27.31 8.21 -8.89
C ASN A 113 26.00 8.53 -9.63
N MET A 114 25.72 7.84 -10.75
CA MET A 114 24.51 8.08 -11.55
C MET A 114 23.44 7.05 -11.22
N SER A 115 22.19 7.52 -11.13
CA SER A 115 20.99 6.70 -11.02
C SER A 115 20.21 6.82 -12.33
N THR A 116 19.96 5.71 -13.00
CA THR A 116 19.21 5.67 -14.26
C THR A 116 17.93 4.91 -14.07
N MET A 117 16.80 5.51 -14.46
CA MET A 117 15.49 4.87 -14.41
C MET A 117 15.44 3.69 -15.38
N ARG A 118 15.07 2.51 -14.89
CA ARG A 118 15.03 1.27 -15.68
C ARG A 118 13.63 0.97 -16.21
N LYS A 119 12.61 1.10 -15.36
CA LYS A 119 11.22 0.79 -15.70
C LYS A 119 10.27 1.57 -14.80
N VAL A 120 9.15 2.02 -15.37
CA VAL A 120 8.02 2.65 -14.67
C VAL A 120 6.74 1.90 -15.03
N VAL A 121 5.86 1.71 -14.04
CA VAL A 121 4.52 1.13 -14.20
C VAL A 121 3.55 1.97 -13.37
N VAL A 122 2.34 2.18 -13.90
CA VAL A 122 1.24 2.96 -13.29
C VAL A 122 0.11 2.03 -12.89
#